data_AF-A0A421EQ58-F1
#
_entry.id   AF-A0A421EQ58-F1
#
_cell.length_a   1.000
_cell.length_b   1.000
_cell.length_c   1.000
_cell.angle_alpha   90.00
_cell.angle_beta   90.00
_cell.angle_gamma   90.00
#
_symmetry.space_group_name_H-M   'P 1'
#
loop_
_entity.id
_entity.type
_entity.pdbx_description
1 polymer ?
#
loop_
_entity_poly.entity_id
_entity_poly.type
_entity_poly.pdbx_seq_one_letter_code
_entity_poly.pdbx_strand_id
1 'polypeptide(L)'
;MSLIELIAGVEAHEATLTVFNADPAVTDELREHFADRNVRIVDDQTASGPEEFAVLARDGEFVTAVTVDELLSRPGEGETADTGVESAESEGGAGAGDRVGRPVLDHLDETMFTSYSREDMVAASREIEDRAWRVGDGELHAGFQTLDVLTGEADTYDLLGEKERLDVHAYAADEGEAPDVEHYTVHVGETAEIRETWFVAYDGGGYDEAKCALLAEERAPGEFYGFWSYDPETVEYIIDYLTERYGGSEQTDDGGATV
;
A
#
# COMPACT_ATOMS: atom_id res chain seq x y z
N MET A 1 -9.11 16.70 8.08
CA MET A 1 -8.69 16.09 6.83
C MET A 1 -9.46 14.79 6.70
N SER A 2 -10.03 14.44 5.55
CA SER A 2 -10.69 13.15 5.27
C SER A 2 -9.76 12.18 4.54
N LEU A 3 -10.14 10.91 4.43
CA LEU A 3 -9.49 9.90 3.60
C LEU A 3 -9.45 10.34 2.12
N ILE A 4 -10.53 10.92 1.61
CA ILE A 4 -10.58 11.46 0.24
C ILE A 4 -9.62 12.65 0.09
N GLU A 5 -9.53 13.52 1.10
CA GLU A 5 -8.54 14.61 1.10
C GLU A 5 -7.11 14.07 1.16
N LEU A 6 -6.88 12.92 1.79
CA LEU A 6 -5.57 12.25 1.79
C LEU A 6 -5.23 11.67 0.41
N ILE A 7 -6.17 11.00 -0.26
CA ILE A 7 -5.99 10.52 -1.65
C ILE A 7 -5.63 11.70 -2.56
N ALA A 8 -6.37 12.80 -2.47
CA ALA A 8 -6.08 14.02 -3.23
C ALA A 8 -4.73 14.65 -2.84
N GLY A 9 -4.34 14.53 -1.56
CA GLY A 9 -3.04 14.93 -1.06
C GLY A 9 -1.91 14.15 -1.73
N VAL A 10 -1.95 12.82 -1.71
CA VAL A 10 -0.94 11.97 -2.35
C VAL A 10 -0.91 12.21 -3.87
N GLU A 11 -2.06 12.35 -4.52
CA GLU A 11 -2.17 12.75 -5.94
C GLU A 11 -1.44 14.06 -6.24
N ALA A 12 -1.54 15.06 -5.35
CA ALA A 12 -0.90 16.36 -5.54
C ALA A 12 0.63 16.34 -5.34
N HIS A 13 1.16 15.37 -4.60
CA HIS A 13 2.60 15.22 -4.33
C HIS A 13 3.26 14.20 -5.27
N GLU A 14 2.84 14.21 -6.55
CA GLU A 14 3.42 13.40 -7.63
C GLU A 14 4.94 13.61 -7.74
N ALA A 15 5.70 12.52 -7.74
CA ALA A 15 7.15 12.58 -7.94
C ALA A 15 7.48 12.84 -9.41
N THR A 16 8.59 13.53 -9.69
CA THR A 16 9.08 13.76 -11.06
C THR A 16 10.36 12.98 -11.28
N LEU A 17 10.35 12.05 -12.24
CA LEU A 17 11.55 11.36 -12.73
C LEU A 17 12.04 12.06 -14.00
N THR A 18 13.14 12.80 -13.89
CA THR A 18 13.78 13.46 -15.03
C THR A 18 14.84 12.56 -15.64
N VAL A 19 14.62 12.13 -16.89
CA VAL A 19 15.52 11.26 -17.65
C VAL A 19 16.44 12.14 -18.50
N PHE A 20 17.73 12.06 -18.22
CA PHE A 20 18.77 12.84 -18.86
C PHE A 20 19.52 12.04 -19.93
N ASN A 21 19.79 12.70 -21.06
CA ASN A 21 20.67 12.19 -22.11
C ASN A 21 20.26 10.82 -22.70
N ALA A 22 18.96 10.45 -22.62
CA ALA A 22 18.42 9.22 -23.19
C ALA A 22 17.68 9.45 -24.51
N ASP A 23 17.51 8.38 -25.30
CA ASP A 23 16.67 8.43 -26.50
C ASP A 23 15.19 8.67 -26.12
N PRO A 24 14.42 9.48 -26.86
CA PRO A 24 13.00 9.67 -26.61
C PRO A 24 12.21 8.36 -26.52
N ALA A 25 12.57 7.33 -27.30
CA ALA A 25 11.90 6.03 -27.25
C ALA A 25 12.05 5.34 -25.90
N VAL A 26 13.19 5.53 -25.23
CA VAL A 26 13.42 5.00 -23.88
C VAL A 26 12.59 5.75 -22.85
N THR A 27 12.44 7.06 -23.02
CA THR A 27 11.58 7.85 -22.13
C THR A 27 10.11 7.46 -22.29
N ASP A 28 9.66 7.15 -23.51
CA ASP A 28 8.31 6.63 -23.77
C ASP A 28 8.10 5.24 -23.16
N GLU A 29 9.08 4.34 -23.26
CA GLU A 29 9.04 3.03 -22.58
C GLU A 29 8.93 3.17 -21.06
N LEU A 30 9.70 4.08 -20.46
CA LEU A 30 9.59 4.38 -19.03
C LEU A 30 8.20 4.94 -18.68
N ARG A 31 7.62 5.80 -19.52
CA ARG A 31 6.26 6.34 -19.30
C ARG A 31 5.22 5.23 -19.29
N GLU A 32 5.34 4.26 -20.19
CA GLU A 32 4.45 3.10 -20.22
C GLU A 32 4.66 2.20 -19.00
N HIS A 33 5.91 1.96 -18.60
CA HIS A 33 6.25 1.11 -17.45
C HIS A 33 5.76 1.70 -16.12
N PHE A 34 5.91 3.01 -15.93
CA PHE A 34 5.53 3.68 -14.69
C PHE A 34 4.15 4.37 -14.78
N ALA A 35 3.33 4.04 -15.78
CA ALA A 35 2.00 4.61 -15.95
C ALA A 35 1.09 4.36 -14.73
N ASP A 36 1.29 3.23 -14.05
CA ASP A 36 0.57 2.84 -12.83
C ASP A 36 1.31 3.26 -11.54
N ARG A 37 2.22 4.23 -11.62
CA ARG A 37 2.90 4.83 -10.45
C ARG A 37 2.63 6.33 -10.41
N ASN A 38 2.74 6.93 -9.23
CA ASN A 38 2.57 8.39 -9.05
C ASN A 38 3.81 9.19 -9.48
N VAL A 39 4.27 8.96 -10.71
CA VAL A 39 5.54 9.49 -11.21
C VAL A 39 5.36 10.10 -12.58
N ARG A 40 5.67 11.39 -12.68
CA ARG A 40 5.77 12.10 -13.96
C ARG A 40 7.15 11.94 -14.56
N ILE A 41 7.21 11.43 -15.78
CA ILE A 41 8.47 11.25 -16.52
C ILE A 41 8.70 12.39 -17.52
N VAL A 42 9.83 13.07 -17.35
CA VAL A 42 10.25 14.23 -18.15
C VAL A 42 11.61 13.95 -18.77
N ASP A 43 11.78 14.25 -20.06
CA ASP A 43 13.08 14.23 -20.72
C ASP A 43 13.83 15.55 -20.54
N ASP A 44 15.15 15.47 -20.32
CA ASP A 44 16.05 16.63 -20.26
C ASP A 44 17.46 16.25 -20.75
N GLN A 45 18.33 17.24 -20.93
CA GLN A 45 19.72 17.04 -21.38
C GLN A 45 20.68 17.81 -20.48
N THR A 46 21.81 17.18 -20.16
CA THR A 46 22.89 17.85 -19.44
C THR A 46 24.05 18.16 -20.37
N ALA A 47 24.66 19.33 -20.20
CA ALA A 47 25.84 19.73 -20.99
C ALA A 47 27.09 18.87 -20.68
N SER A 48 27.09 18.17 -19.55
CA SER A 48 28.15 17.29 -19.07
C SER A 48 27.56 16.35 -18.02
N GLY A 49 27.93 15.07 -18.06
CA GLY A 49 27.40 14.07 -17.15
C GLY A 49 27.55 12.66 -17.72
N PRO A 50 27.08 11.64 -16.98
CA PRO A 50 26.95 10.29 -17.52
C PRO A 50 25.94 10.24 -18.68
N GLU A 51 26.09 9.22 -19.51
CA GLU A 51 25.10 8.86 -20.53
C GLU A 51 23.92 8.18 -19.81
N GLU A 52 22.69 8.50 -20.22
CA GLU A 52 21.45 7.79 -19.85
C GLU A 52 21.25 7.54 -18.34
N PHE A 53 20.87 8.59 -17.62
CA PHE A 53 20.55 8.51 -16.19
C PHE A 53 19.24 9.21 -15.88
N ALA A 54 18.59 8.83 -14.78
CA ALA A 54 17.36 9.43 -14.31
C ALA A 54 17.52 9.98 -12.89
N VAL A 55 16.90 11.11 -12.60
CA VAL A 55 16.85 11.75 -11.28
C VAL A 55 15.42 11.80 -10.80
N LEU A 56 15.14 11.19 -9.65
CA LEU A 56 13.85 11.28 -8.99
C LEU A 56 13.87 12.51 -8.06
N ALA A 57 12.87 13.35 -8.21
CA ALA A 57 12.62 14.49 -7.34
C ALA A 57 11.18 14.47 -6.81
N ARG A 58 10.98 14.86 -5.57
CA ARG A 58 9.67 15.01 -4.93
C ARG A 58 9.62 16.40 -4.29
N ASP A 59 8.54 17.15 -4.55
CA ASP A 59 8.38 18.53 -4.07
C ASP A 59 9.55 19.47 -4.43
N GLY A 60 10.25 19.17 -5.52
CA GLY A 60 11.43 19.91 -5.97
C GLY A 60 12.73 19.59 -5.22
N GLU A 61 12.72 18.65 -4.27
CA GLU A 61 13.92 18.11 -3.63
C GLU A 61 14.44 16.86 -4.34
N PHE A 62 15.76 16.68 -4.30
CA PHE A 62 16.43 15.50 -4.84
C PHE A 62 16.16 14.30 -3.92
N VAL A 63 15.65 13.22 -4.50
CA VAL A 63 15.44 11.95 -3.79
C VAL A 63 16.58 10.99 -4.10
N THR A 64 16.74 10.63 -5.38
CA THR A 64 17.78 9.70 -5.82
C THR A 64 18.15 9.89 -7.30
N ALA A 65 19.24 9.27 -7.74
CA ALA A 65 19.61 9.17 -9.15
C ALA A 65 20.09 7.75 -9.49
N VAL A 66 19.68 7.26 -10.65
CA VAL A 66 20.04 5.92 -11.16
C VAL A 66 20.33 5.94 -12.65
N THR A 67 20.89 4.85 -13.16
CA THR A 67 21.01 4.66 -14.59
C THR A 67 19.69 4.20 -15.20
N VAL A 68 19.46 4.53 -16.47
CA VAL A 68 18.24 4.11 -17.18
C VAL A 68 18.17 2.59 -17.35
N ASP A 69 19.33 1.93 -17.51
CA ASP A 69 19.43 0.48 -17.58
C ASP A 69 18.91 -0.22 -16.32
N GLU A 70 19.19 0.35 -15.13
CA GLU A 70 18.66 -0.16 -13.85
C GLU A 70 17.13 -0.01 -13.74
N LEU A 71 16.53 0.98 -14.42
CA LEU A 71 15.07 1.17 -14.44
C LEU A 71 14.35 0.22 -15.42
N LEU A 72 15.05 -0.25 -16.46
CA LEU A 72 14.50 -1.13 -17.50
C LEU A 72 14.85 -2.61 -17.29
N SER A 73 15.79 -2.90 -16.38
CA SER A 73 16.21 -4.26 -16.05
C SER A 73 15.03 -5.07 -15.51
N ARG A 74 14.64 -6.12 -16.25
CA ARG A 74 13.58 -7.05 -15.82
C ARG A 74 14.07 -7.95 -14.70
N PRO A 75 13.21 -8.32 -13.73
CA PRO A 75 13.52 -9.38 -12.79
C PRO A 75 13.65 -10.71 -13.55
N GLY A 76 14.89 -11.19 -13.72
CA GLY A 76 15.18 -12.54 -14.22
C GLY A 76 16.05 -12.66 -15.48
N GLU A 77 16.50 -11.57 -16.08
CA GLU A 77 17.42 -11.61 -17.24
C GLU A 77 18.72 -10.89 -16.91
N GLY A 78 19.64 -11.53 -16.17
CA GLY A 78 20.92 -10.84 -15.93
C GLY A 78 21.99 -11.44 -15.02
N GLU A 79 22.05 -12.75 -14.72
CA GLU A 79 23.24 -13.29 -14.02
C GLU A 79 23.65 -14.68 -14.56
N THR A 80 24.21 -14.69 -15.77
CA THR A 80 25.25 -15.65 -16.13
C THR A 80 26.46 -14.90 -16.65
N ALA A 81 27.26 -14.34 -15.74
CA ALA A 81 28.59 -13.84 -16.03
C ALA A 81 29.56 -14.22 -14.88
N ASP A 82 29.94 -15.49 -14.91
CA ASP A 82 31.30 -16.00 -14.65
C ASP A 82 32.24 -15.09 -13.82
N THR A 83 32.22 -15.28 -12.50
CA THR A 83 33.42 -15.12 -11.67
C THR A 83 33.61 -16.37 -10.84
N GLY A 84 34.40 -17.30 -11.36
CA GLY A 84 34.88 -18.45 -10.59
C GLY A 84 35.73 -18.00 -9.40
N VAL A 85 35.25 -18.25 -8.19
CA VAL A 85 36.09 -18.54 -7.02
C VAL A 85 35.40 -19.62 -6.20
N GLU A 86 36.18 -20.66 -5.90
CA GLU A 86 35.78 -21.92 -5.27
C GLU A 86 35.32 -21.75 -3.81
N SER A 87 34.16 -22.35 -3.50
CA SER A 87 33.80 -23.12 -2.30
C SER A 87 34.19 -22.62 -0.89
N ALA A 88 33.17 -22.27 -0.10
CA ALA A 88 33.06 -22.74 1.29
C ALA A 88 31.58 -22.81 1.71
N GLU A 89 31.25 -23.91 2.37
CA GLU A 89 29.91 -24.40 2.67
C GLU A 89 29.32 -23.65 3.88
N SER A 90 28.04 -23.24 3.82
CA SER A 90 27.21 -22.99 5.00
C SER A 90 25.73 -23.15 4.64
N GLU A 91 25.12 -24.16 5.24
CA GLU A 91 23.70 -24.47 5.21
C GLU A 91 22.92 -23.46 6.07
N GLY A 92 21.81 -22.94 5.52
CA GLY A 92 20.88 -22.04 6.23
C GLY A 92 20.06 -21.22 5.24
N GLY A 93 19.01 -21.82 4.69
CA GLY A 93 18.18 -21.24 3.63
C GLY A 93 17.46 -19.96 4.04
N ALA A 94 18.08 -18.82 3.75
CA ALA A 94 17.43 -17.54 3.55
C ALA A 94 17.45 -17.26 2.05
N GLY A 95 16.33 -17.50 1.38
CA GLY A 95 16.13 -17.10 -0.02
C GLY A 95 15.91 -15.59 -0.09
N ALA A 96 16.92 -14.81 0.24
CA ALA A 96 17.00 -13.40 -0.12
C ALA A 96 17.19 -13.33 -1.65
N GLY A 97 16.07 -13.46 -2.36
CA GLY A 97 16.04 -13.15 -3.78
C GLY A 97 16.41 -11.68 -3.93
N ASP A 98 17.57 -11.45 -4.51
CA ASP A 98 18.07 -10.12 -4.86
C ASP A 98 17.16 -9.54 -5.95
N ARG A 99 16.19 -8.71 -5.53
CA ARG A 99 15.21 -8.05 -6.40
C ARG A 99 15.80 -6.74 -6.92
N VAL A 100 16.19 -6.74 -8.18
CA VAL A 100 16.70 -5.61 -8.99
C VAL A 100 15.57 -4.63 -9.35
N GLY A 101 15.87 -3.32 -9.39
CA GLY A 101 14.92 -2.21 -9.59
C GLY A 101 14.62 -1.38 -8.32
N ARG A 102 15.15 -1.83 -7.18
CA ARG A 102 14.92 -1.27 -5.85
C ARG A 102 15.43 0.16 -5.58
N PRO A 103 16.57 0.66 -6.09
CA PRO A 103 17.11 1.93 -5.60
C PRO A 103 16.27 3.19 -5.89
N VAL A 104 15.31 3.14 -6.83
CA VAL A 104 14.37 4.25 -7.07
C VAL A 104 12.98 3.94 -6.55
N LEU A 105 12.55 2.69 -6.68
CA LEU A 105 11.23 2.24 -6.24
C LEU A 105 11.14 2.11 -4.71
N ASP A 106 12.25 1.86 -4.01
CA ASP A 106 12.35 1.92 -2.55
C ASP A 106 12.21 3.36 -2.01
N HIS A 107 12.19 4.37 -2.89
CA HIS A 107 11.91 5.76 -2.52
C HIS A 107 10.54 6.25 -3.01
N LEU A 108 9.80 5.38 -3.70
CA LEU A 108 8.40 5.61 -4.02
C LEU A 108 7.59 4.80 -3.03
N ASP A 109 7.55 5.31 -1.81
CA ASP A 109 6.84 4.65 -0.73
C ASP A 109 5.33 4.56 -1.04
N GLU A 110 4.81 5.44 -1.91
CA GLU A 110 3.45 5.38 -2.45
C GLU A 110 3.36 5.02 -3.95
N THR A 111 2.38 4.19 -4.27
CA THR A 111 2.02 3.75 -5.62
C THR A 111 0.57 4.09 -5.90
N MET A 112 0.33 5.16 -6.67
CA MET A 112 -1.01 5.52 -7.12
C MET A 112 -1.46 4.62 -8.25
N PHE A 113 -2.74 4.26 -8.26
CA PHE A 113 -3.41 3.64 -9.39
C PHE A 113 -4.66 4.43 -9.75
N THR A 114 -4.93 4.52 -11.05
CA THR A 114 -6.00 5.41 -11.53
C THR A 114 -7.27 4.69 -11.98
N SER A 115 -7.22 3.36 -12.14
CA SER A 115 -8.33 2.57 -12.68
C SER A 115 -8.23 1.09 -12.29
N TYR A 116 -8.19 0.79 -11.00
CA TYR A 116 -8.28 -0.61 -10.55
C TYR A 116 -9.70 -1.13 -10.71
N SER A 117 -9.83 -2.37 -11.15
CA SER A 117 -11.10 -3.08 -11.08
C SER A 117 -11.37 -3.53 -9.64
N ARG A 118 -12.62 -3.95 -9.37
CA ARG A 118 -12.95 -4.57 -8.08
C ARG A 118 -12.12 -5.83 -7.79
N GLU A 119 -11.79 -6.61 -8.81
CA GLU A 119 -10.96 -7.81 -8.65
C GLU A 119 -9.53 -7.45 -8.23
N ASP A 120 -8.98 -6.36 -8.79
CA ASP A 120 -7.66 -5.85 -8.42
C ASP A 120 -7.66 -5.30 -6.98
N MET A 121 -8.71 -4.59 -6.57
CA MET A 121 -8.87 -4.11 -5.19
C MET A 121 -8.92 -5.24 -4.17
N VAL A 122 -9.66 -6.31 -4.47
CA VAL A 122 -9.71 -7.51 -3.62
C VAL A 122 -8.34 -8.18 -3.58
N ALA A 123 -7.67 -8.35 -4.71
CA ALA A 123 -6.35 -8.97 -4.75
C ALA A 123 -5.30 -8.17 -3.94
N ALA A 124 -5.31 -6.84 -4.05
CA ALA A 124 -4.43 -5.96 -3.28
C ALA A 124 -4.71 -6.02 -1.77
N SER A 125 -5.99 -5.99 -1.40
CA SER A 125 -6.42 -6.15 0.01
C SER A 125 -5.94 -7.47 0.60
N ARG A 126 -6.09 -8.56 -0.15
CA ARG A 126 -5.66 -9.91 0.23
C ARG A 126 -4.16 -10.02 0.44
N GLU A 127 -3.34 -9.24 -0.27
CA GLU A 127 -1.89 -9.23 -0.02
C GLU A 127 -1.56 -8.62 1.36
N ILE A 128 -2.22 -7.52 1.73
CA ILE A 128 -2.03 -6.88 3.03
C ILE A 128 -2.53 -7.80 4.16
N GLU A 129 -3.70 -8.42 3.98
CA GLU A 129 -4.26 -9.40 4.92
C GLU A 129 -3.34 -10.61 5.13
N ASP A 130 -2.80 -11.19 4.05
CA ASP A 130 -1.86 -12.32 4.13
C ASP A 130 -0.56 -11.91 4.84
N ARG A 131 -0.08 -10.67 4.64
CA ARG A 131 1.07 -10.12 5.36
C ARG A 131 0.77 -10.02 6.87
N ALA A 132 -0.36 -9.44 7.25
CA ALA A 132 -0.78 -9.34 8.65
C ALA A 132 -0.94 -10.73 9.29
N TRP A 133 -1.53 -11.69 8.59
CA TRP A 133 -1.68 -13.07 9.08
C TRP A 133 -0.34 -13.80 9.29
N ARG A 134 0.63 -13.58 8.39
CA ARG A 134 1.96 -14.17 8.45
C ARG A 134 2.79 -13.64 9.60
N VAL A 135 2.73 -12.34 9.86
CA VAL A 135 3.41 -11.71 11.00
C VAL A 135 2.67 -12.08 12.29
N GLY A 136 1.35 -11.95 12.29
CA GLY A 136 0.46 -12.33 13.40
C GLY A 136 0.68 -11.48 14.65
N ASP A 137 1.13 -10.24 14.51
CA ASP A 137 1.39 -9.26 15.56
C ASP A 137 0.98 -7.88 15.02
N GLY A 138 0.47 -6.97 15.85
CA GLY A 138 0.11 -5.60 15.45
C GLY A 138 -1.38 -5.35 15.24
N GLU A 139 -1.73 -4.42 14.37
CA GLU A 139 -3.09 -3.93 14.14
C GLU A 139 -3.42 -3.91 12.63
N LEU A 140 -4.55 -4.51 12.26
CA LEU A 140 -5.09 -4.51 10.90
C LEU A 140 -6.42 -3.75 10.86
N HIS A 141 -6.51 -2.74 10.01
CA HIS A 141 -7.69 -1.89 9.83
C HIS A 141 -8.24 -2.03 8.41
N ALA A 142 -9.49 -2.46 8.26
CA ALA A 142 -10.11 -2.69 6.94
C ALA A 142 -11.49 -2.05 6.81
N GLY A 143 -11.74 -1.39 5.68
CA GLY A 143 -13.00 -0.73 5.35
C GLY A 143 -13.83 -1.54 4.34
N PHE A 144 -15.08 -1.83 4.68
CA PHE A 144 -15.98 -2.68 3.87
C PHE A 144 -17.09 -1.90 3.18
N GLN A 145 -17.10 -0.57 3.31
CA GLN A 145 -18.16 0.32 2.84
C GLN A 145 -19.50 0.13 3.56
N THR A 146 -20.07 -1.08 3.63
CA THR A 146 -21.36 -1.39 4.28
C THR A 146 -21.29 -2.67 5.13
N LEU A 147 -22.22 -2.80 6.08
CA LEU A 147 -22.31 -3.99 6.95
C LEU A 147 -22.66 -5.26 6.18
N ASP A 148 -23.44 -5.15 5.09
CA ASP A 148 -23.75 -6.28 4.20
C ASP A 148 -22.48 -6.84 3.54
N VAL A 149 -21.54 -5.97 3.14
CA VAL A 149 -20.25 -6.39 2.55
C VAL A 149 -19.38 -7.04 3.61
N LEU A 150 -19.29 -6.44 4.81
CA LEU A 150 -18.55 -7.02 5.93
C LEU A 150 -19.08 -8.42 6.30
N THR A 151 -20.40 -8.59 6.35
CA THR A 151 -21.02 -9.90 6.62
C THR A 151 -20.58 -10.98 5.63
N GLY A 152 -20.33 -10.62 4.37
CA GLY A 152 -19.81 -11.54 3.36
C GLY A 152 -18.37 -12.00 3.63
N GLU A 153 -17.58 -11.21 4.36
CA GLU A 153 -16.16 -11.48 4.65
C GLU A 153 -15.92 -11.84 6.13
N ALA A 154 -16.98 -11.97 6.94
CA ALA A 154 -16.89 -12.17 8.38
C ALA A 154 -16.03 -13.39 8.76
N ASP A 155 -16.21 -14.53 8.09
CA ASP A 155 -15.41 -15.74 8.33
C ASP A 155 -13.91 -15.52 8.11
N THR A 156 -13.54 -14.67 7.14
CA THR A 156 -12.13 -14.35 6.87
C THR A 156 -11.54 -13.55 8.03
N TYR A 157 -12.25 -12.50 8.45
CA TYR A 157 -11.76 -11.56 9.45
C TYR A 157 -11.77 -12.15 10.86
N ASP A 158 -12.71 -13.06 11.12
CA ASP A 158 -12.73 -13.87 12.34
C ASP A 158 -11.48 -14.76 12.42
N LEU A 159 -11.10 -15.42 11.31
CA LEU A 159 -9.87 -16.21 11.24
C LEU A 159 -8.59 -15.37 11.41
N LEU A 160 -8.58 -14.14 10.90
CA LEU A 160 -7.47 -13.20 11.13
C LEU A 160 -7.38 -12.82 12.61
N GLY A 161 -8.52 -12.54 13.23
CA GLY A 161 -8.65 -12.16 14.64
C GLY A 161 -8.36 -13.28 15.65
N GLU A 162 -8.37 -14.56 15.24
CA GLU A 162 -7.96 -15.68 16.12
C GLU A 162 -6.50 -15.56 16.61
N LYS A 163 -5.69 -14.71 15.96
CA LYS A 163 -4.31 -14.45 16.34
C LYS A 163 -4.26 -13.59 17.60
N GLU A 164 -3.77 -14.16 18.71
CA GLU A 164 -3.71 -13.50 20.02
C GLU A 164 -2.96 -12.15 20.08
N ARG A 165 -2.14 -11.83 19.07
CA ARG A 165 -1.32 -10.62 19.03
C ARG A 165 -1.64 -9.70 17.85
N LEU A 166 -2.63 -10.06 17.03
CA LEU A 166 -3.07 -9.23 15.90
C LEU A 166 -4.47 -8.72 16.23
N ASP A 167 -4.59 -7.43 16.49
CA ASP A 167 -5.86 -6.77 16.69
C ASP A 167 -6.47 -6.41 15.33
N VAL A 168 -7.69 -6.86 15.07
CA VAL A 168 -8.37 -6.66 13.78
C VAL A 168 -9.55 -5.70 13.96
N HIS A 169 -9.60 -4.68 13.13
CA HIS A 169 -10.59 -3.61 13.14
C HIS A 169 -11.28 -3.52 11.77
N ALA A 170 -12.58 -3.77 11.74
CA ALA A 170 -13.41 -3.63 10.55
C ALA A 170 -14.25 -2.36 10.65
N TYR A 171 -14.30 -1.58 9.56
CA TYR A 171 -15.08 -0.35 9.46
C TYR A 171 -16.14 -0.50 8.39
N ALA A 172 -17.38 -0.13 8.70
CA ALA A 172 -18.49 -0.21 7.76
C ALA A 172 -19.51 0.90 8.04
N ALA A 173 -20.20 1.40 7.02
CA ALA A 173 -21.34 2.27 7.21
C ALA A 173 -22.55 1.49 7.76
N ASP A 174 -23.43 2.15 8.53
CA ASP A 174 -24.66 1.60 9.12
C ASP A 174 -25.73 1.26 8.06
N GLU A 175 -25.38 0.36 7.14
CA GLU A 175 -26.19 -0.12 6.03
C GLU A 175 -26.08 -1.65 5.96
N GLY A 176 -27.10 -2.32 6.47
CA GLY A 176 -27.16 -3.79 6.56
C GLY A 176 -27.26 -4.26 8.00
N GLU A 177 -27.03 -5.55 8.22
CA GLU A 177 -26.97 -6.16 9.55
C GLU A 177 -25.50 -6.41 9.92
N ALA A 178 -25.08 -5.97 11.11
CA ALA A 178 -23.74 -6.27 11.60
C ALA A 178 -23.60 -7.77 11.86
N PRO A 179 -22.48 -8.40 11.47
CA PRO A 179 -22.23 -9.79 11.81
C PRO A 179 -22.06 -9.94 13.34
N ASP A 180 -22.43 -11.11 13.86
CA ASP A 180 -22.01 -11.54 15.19
C ASP A 180 -20.53 -11.92 15.11
N VAL A 181 -19.67 -11.18 15.80
CA VAL A 181 -18.21 -11.31 15.72
C VAL A 181 -17.62 -11.61 17.09
N GLU A 182 -16.65 -12.52 17.15
CA GLU A 182 -15.98 -12.88 18.41
C GLU A 182 -14.53 -12.39 18.44
N HIS A 183 -13.86 -12.35 17.29
CA HIS A 183 -12.40 -12.20 17.22
C HIS A 183 -11.91 -10.87 16.62
N TYR A 184 -12.80 -9.97 16.20
CA TYR A 184 -12.43 -8.64 15.69
C TYR A 184 -13.42 -7.56 16.11
N THR A 185 -12.97 -6.30 16.05
CA THR A 185 -13.79 -5.14 16.43
C THR A 185 -14.48 -4.55 15.22
N VAL A 186 -15.78 -4.32 15.30
CA VAL A 186 -16.56 -3.63 14.25
C VAL A 186 -16.81 -2.19 14.67
N HIS A 187 -16.39 -1.26 13.82
CA HIS A 187 -16.62 0.17 13.95
C HIS A 187 -17.66 0.60 12.91
N VAL A 188 -18.80 1.07 13.39
CA VAL A 188 -19.90 1.50 12.51
C VAL A 188 -19.82 3.00 12.31
N GLY A 189 -19.59 3.43 11.07
CA GLY A 189 -19.54 4.83 10.68
C GLY A 189 -20.90 5.35 10.23
N GLU A 190 -21.34 6.48 10.78
CA GLU A 190 -22.56 7.18 10.32
C GLU A 190 -22.30 8.11 9.11
N THR A 191 -21.04 8.27 8.72
CA THR A 191 -20.59 9.21 7.70
C THR A 191 -20.36 8.54 6.35
N ALA A 192 -20.65 9.28 5.27
CA ALA A 192 -20.47 8.81 3.89
C ALA A 192 -19.03 8.43 3.55
N GLU A 193 -18.04 8.98 4.26
CA GLU A 193 -16.62 8.68 4.06
C GLU A 193 -16.32 7.17 4.09
N ILE A 194 -16.75 6.44 5.12
CA ILE A 194 -16.52 4.97 5.20
C ILE A 194 -17.18 4.23 4.03
N ARG A 195 -18.36 4.69 3.61
CA ARG A 195 -19.10 4.12 2.48
C ARG A 195 -18.42 4.37 1.13
N GLU A 196 -17.78 5.52 0.97
CA GLU A 196 -17.22 5.98 -0.30
C GLU A 196 -15.75 5.59 -0.49
N THR A 197 -15.09 5.09 0.56
CA THR A 197 -13.69 4.67 0.52
C THR A 197 -13.50 3.18 0.75
N TRP A 198 -12.52 2.61 0.05
CA TRP A 198 -12.00 1.26 0.29
C TRP A 198 -10.61 1.38 0.89
N PHE A 199 -10.35 0.73 2.02
CA PHE A 199 -9.03 0.76 2.62
C PHE A 199 -8.67 -0.52 3.37
N VAL A 200 -7.38 -0.83 3.42
CA VAL A 200 -6.78 -1.84 4.30
C VAL A 200 -5.43 -1.32 4.75
N ALA A 201 -5.20 -1.15 6.05
CA ALA A 201 -3.95 -0.64 6.62
C ALA A 201 -3.45 -1.58 7.72
N TYR A 202 -2.16 -1.90 7.69
CA TYR A 202 -1.50 -2.78 8.64
C TYR A 202 -0.26 -2.09 9.22
N ASP A 203 -0.17 -2.03 10.54
CA ASP A 203 0.86 -1.30 11.31
C ASP A 203 2.25 -1.99 11.31
N GLY A 204 2.35 -3.18 10.73
CA GLY A 204 3.60 -3.93 10.64
C GLY A 204 3.98 -4.70 11.90
N GLY A 205 3.20 -4.67 12.99
CA GLY A 205 3.51 -5.37 14.24
C GLY A 205 4.83 -4.91 14.88
N GLY A 206 5.14 -3.62 14.76
CA GLY A 206 6.39 -3.02 15.24
C GLY A 206 7.59 -3.17 14.28
N TYR A 207 7.38 -3.68 13.07
CA TYR A 207 8.38 -3.70 12.00
C TYR A 207 7.97 -2.73 10.89
N ASP A 208 8.70 -1.63 10.75
CA ASP A 208 8.41 -0.61 9.71
C ASP A 208 8.42 -1.19 8.29
N GLU A 209 9.30 -2.15 8.00
CA GLU A 209 9.36 -2.84 6.70
C GLU A 209 8.12 -3.70 6.39
N ALA A 210 7.27 -3.97 7.39
CA ALA A 210 6.03 -4.72 7.24
C ALA A 210 4.80 -3.81 7.16
N LYS A 211 4.94 -2.51 7.42
CA LYS A 211 3.85 -1.53 7.31
C LYS A 211 3.39 -1.43 5.86
N CYS A 212 2.08 -1.44 5.68
CA CYS A 212 1.50 -1.19 4.37
C CYS A 212 0.04 -0.77 4.48
N ALA A 213 -0.40 0.09 3.56
CA ALA A 213 -1.77 0.54 3.47
C ALA A 213 -2.23 0.65 2.02
N LEU A 214 -3.47 0.26 1.76
CA LEU A 214 -4.21 0.52 0.55
C LEU A 214 -5.32 1.50 0.90
N LEU A 215 -5.47 2.58 0.13
CA LEU A 215 -6.56 3.52 0.28
C LEU A 215 -7.06 3.96 -1.10
N ALA A 216 -8.37 3.87 -1.33
CA ALA A 216 -9.00 4.18 -2.60
C ALA A 216 -10.41 4.74 -2.46
N GLU A 217 -10.86 5.42 -3.50
CA GLU A 217 -12.24 5.86 -3.72
C GLU A 217 -12.75 5.33 -5.07
N GLU A 218 -14.06 5.12 -5.17
CA GLU A 218 -14.70 4.76 -6.44
C GLU A 218 -15.07 6.03 -7.22
N ARG A 219 -14.30 6.37 -8.27
CA ARG A 219 -14.56 7.56 -9.10
C ARG A 219 -15.54 7.28 -10.24
N ALA A 220 -15.63 6.02 -10.68
CA ALA A 220 -16.58 5.55 -11.68
C ALA A 220 -17.04 4.12 -11.33
N PRO A 221 -18.22 3.66 -11.81
CA PRO A 221 -18.75 2.36 -11.42
C PRO A 221 -17.79 1.20 -11.68
N GLY A 222 -17.26 0.60 -10.62
CA GLY A 222 -16.28 -0.49 -10.66
C GLY A 222 -14.85 -0.08 -11.00
N GLU A 223 -14.56 1.22 -11.02
CA GLU A 223 -13.24 1.80 -11.27
C GLU A 223 -12.76 2.59 -10.04
N PHE A 224 -11.73 2.05 -9.42
CA PHE A 224 -11.16 2.56 -8.18
C PHE A 224 -9.90 3.37 -8.47
N TYR A 225 -9.77 4.46 -7.73
CA TYR A 225 -8.64 5.37 -7.77
C TYR A 225 -8.08 5.50 -6.36
N GLY A 226 -6.77 5.34 -6.20
CA GLY A 226 -6.17 5.32 -4.88
C GLY A 226 -4.67 5.12 -4.91
N PHE A 227 -4.12 4.74 -3.77
CA PHE A 227 -2.72 4.35 -3.66
C PHE A 227 -2.50 3.19 -2.70
N TRP A 228 -1.38 2.52 -2.94
CA TRP A 228 -0.70 1.71 -1.95
C TRP A 228 0.41 2.55 -1.32
N SER A 229 0.59 2.48 0.00
CA SER A 229 1.76 3.00 0.68
C SER A 229 2.46 1.91 1.50
N TYR A 230 3.79 1.93 1.48
CA TYR A 230 4.68 1.22 2.39
C TYR A 230 5.41 2.20 3.33
N ASP A 231 5.14 3.50 3.19
CA ASP A 231 5.71 4.55 4.04
C ASP A 231 5.16 4.41 5.47
N PRO A 232 6.03 4.23 6.49
CA PRO A 232 5.60 4.14 7.87
C PRO A 232 4.77 5.34 8.34
N GLU A 233 5.14 6.57 7.93
CA GLU A 233 4.46 7.80 8.38
C GLU A 233 3.05 7.88 7.80
N THR A 234 2.86 7.52 6.53
CA THR A 234 1.56 7.48 5.86
C THR A 234 0.66 6.39 6.44
N VAL A 235 1.21 5.20 6.69
CA VAL A 235 0.45 4.09 7.29
C VAL A 235 -0.01 4.45 8.70
N GLU A 236 0.88 4.99 9.54
CA GLU A 236 0.54 5.48 10.87
C GLU A 236 -0.53 6.58 10.81
N TYR A 237 -0.40 7.54 9.91
CA TYR A 237 -1.39 8.60 9.74
C TYR A 237 -2.79 8.03 9.42
N ILE A 238 -2.88 7.05 8.52
CA ILE A 238 -4.17 6.44 8.15
C ILE A 238 -4.78 5.74 9.37
N ILE A 239 -3.98 4.96 10.10
CA ILE A 239 -4.42 4.22 11.29
C ILE A 239 -4.88 5.19 12.39
N ASP A 240 -4.07 6.19 12.70
CA ASP A 240 -4.39 7.22 13.70
C ASP A 240 -5.69 7.95 13.33
N TYR A 241 -5.85 8.35 12.06
CA TYR A 241 -7.07 9.00 11.59
C TYR A 241 -8.31 8.13 11.80
N LEU A 242 -8.23 6.84 11.43
CA LEU A 242 -9.33 5.90 11.59
C LEU A 242 -9.68 5.69 13.07
N THR A 243 -8.67 5.49 13.92
CA THR A 243 -8.87 5.24 15.35
C THR A 243 -9.39 6.47 16.07
N GLU A 244 -8.87 7.66 15.80
CA GLU A 244 -9.34 8.91 16.42
C GLU A 244 -10.77 9.26 16.03
N ARG A 245 -11.15 8.99 14.77
CA ARG A 245 -12.45 9.41 14.23
C ARG A 245 -13.54 8.37 14.39
N TYR A 246 -13.18 7.09 14.33
CA TYR A 246 -14.12 5.96 14.29
C TYR A 246 -13.86 4.91 15.37
N GLY A 247 -12.74 4.96 16.09
CA GLY A 247 -12.42 4.01 17.16
C GLY A 247 -13.29 4.13 18.42
N GLY A 248 -14.18 5.13 18.47
CA GLY A 248 -15.19 5.27 19.51
C GLY A 248 -16.40 4.36 19.27
N SER A 249 -16.23 3.05 19.36
CA SER A 249 -17.38 2.17 19.59
C SER A 249 -17.73 2.23 21.08
N GLU A 250 -18.84 2.89 21.40
CA GLU A 250 -19.47 2.79 22.72
C GLU A 250 -19.60 1.29 23.06
N GLN A 251 -18.89 0.84 24.09
CA GLN A 251 -19.32 -0.30 24.89
C GLN A 251 -20.79 -0.05 25.21
N THR A 252 -21.68 -0.82 24.59
CA THR A 252 -23.05 -0.95 25.06
C THR A 252 -22.95 -1.38 26.52
N ASP A 253 -23.16 -0.40 27.40
CA ASP A 253 -23.33 -0.57 28.83
C ASP A 253 -24.58 -1.44 29.02
N ASP A 254 -24.43 -2.76 28.93
CA ASP A 254 -25.48 -3.70 29.32
C ASP A 254 -25.56 -3.72 30.85
N GLY A 255 -26.17 -2.64 31.35
CA GLY A 255 -27.26 -2.73 32.30
C GLY A 255 -27.04 -3.68 33.46
N GLY A 256 -26.12 -3.31 34.36
CA GLY A 256 -26.17 -3.75 35.75
C GLY A 256 -27.50 -3.34 36.40
N ALA A 257 -28.55 -4.13 36.19
CA ALA A 257 -29.80 -4.02 36.91
C ALA A 257 -29.73 -4.83 38.21
N THR A 258 -29.34 -4.15 39.28
CA THR A 258 -29.77 -4.51 40.65
C THR A 258 -31.30 -4.60 40.70
N VAL A 259 -31.85 -5.78 41.02
CA VAL A 259 -32.80 -6.03 42.14
C VAL A 259 -32.64 -7.47 42.62
#